data_AF-M5FUY9-F1
#
_entry.id   AF-M5FUY9-F1
#
_cell.length_a   1.000
_cell.length_b   1.000
_cell.length_c   1.000
_cell.angle_alpha   90.00
_cell.angle_beta   90.00
_cell.angle_gamma   90.00
#
_symmetry.space_group_name_H-M   'P 1'
#
loop_
_entity.id
_entity.type
_entity.pdbx_description
1 polymer ?
#
loop_
_entity_poly.entity_id
_entity_poly.type
_entity_poly.pdbx_seq_one_letter_code
_entity_poly.pdbx_strand_id
1 'polypeptide(L)' 'MVTVFRKDEPVLYRTDDGKFWVGAIKEYRKSSVVGGDLLYTLSFPDGTTLGSVPYSSLWVYDKRIAVQQGSPPGAQ' A
#
# COMPACT_ATOMS: atom_id res chain seq x y z
N MET A 1 -8.09 -17.25 6.69
CA MET A 1 -7.48 -16.30 7.64
C MET A 1 -6.84 -15.21 6.79
N VAL A 2 -7.39 -13.99 6.78
CA VAL A 2 -6.83 -12.86 6.00
C VAL A 2 -5.81 -12.17 6.90
N THR A 3 -4.55 -12.15 6.49
CA THR A 3 -3.51 -11.36 7.17
C THR A 3 -3.78 -9.89 6.87
N VAL A 4 -4.12 -9.12 7.89
CA VAL A 4 -4.36 -7.67 7.77
C VAL A 4 -3.07 -6.93 8.09
N PHE A 5 -2.63 -6.05 7.19
CA PHE A 5 -1.49 -5.17 7.46
C PHE A 5 -1.89 -4.15 8.54
N ARG A 6 -1.03 -3.96 9.54
CA ARG A 6 -1.32 -3.08 10.67
C ARG A 6 -0.98 -1.64 10.34
N LYS A 7 -1.60 -0.71 11.07
CA LYS A 7 -1.20 0.70 11.03
C LYS A 7 0.29 0.85 11.36
N ASP A 8 0.96 1.77 10.65
CA ASP A 8 2.38 2.08 10.71
C ASP A 8 3.30 0.92 10.27
N GLU A 9 2.73 -0.18 9.74
CA GLU A 9 3.50 -1.29 9.20
C GLU A 9 4.12 -0.92 7.85
N PRO A 10 5.44 -1.09 7.66
CA PRO A 10 6.08 -0.85 6.37
C PRO A 10 5.67 -1.95 5.39
N VAL A 11 5.29 -1.53 4.18
CA VAL A 11 4.80 -2.40 3.12
C VAL A 11 5.42 -2.03 1.78
N LEU A 12 5.43 -3.00 0.88
CA LEU A 12 5.75 -2.79 -0.51
C LEU A 12 4.45 -2.64 -1.30
N TYR A 13 4.29 -1.49 -1.94
CA TYR A 13 3.21 -1.24 -2.89
C TYR A 13 3.68 -1.57 -4.30
N ARG A 14 2.96 -2.47 -4.97
CA ARG A 14 3.19 -2.81 -6.37
C ARG A 14 2.22 -2.01 -7.26
N THR A 15 2.77 -1.19 -8.15
CA THR A 15 1.99 -0.50 -9.19
C THR A 15 1.60 -1.45 -10.33
N ASP A 16 0.62 -1.07 -11.15
CA ASP A 16 0.22 -1.84 -12.34
C ASP A 16 1.38 -2.11 -13.31
N ASP A 17 2.32 -1.18 -13.45
CA ASP A 17 3.57 -1.36 -14.22
C ASP A 17 4.56 -2.37 -13.60
N GLY A 18 4.21 -2.99 -12.46
CA GLY A 18 5.02 -3.98 -11.76
C GLY A 18 6.16 -3.42 -10.92
N LYS A 19 6.25 -2.09 -10.77
CA LYS A 19 7.27 -1.44 -9.93
C LYS A 19 6.86 -1.47 -8.46
N PHE A 20 7.85 -1.56 -7.58
CA PHE A 20 7.64 -1.55 -6.13
C PHE A 20 8.03 -0.21 -5.53
N TRP A 21 7.23 0.23 -4.56
CA TRP A 21 7.43 1.44 -3.76
C TRP A 21 7.32 1.09 -2.28
N VAL A 22 8.13 1.75 -1.45
CA VAL A 22 8.07 1.56 0.00
C VAL A 22 7.13 2.59 0.59
N GLY A 23 6.05 2.12 1.21
CA GLY A 23 5.14 2.94 2.00
C GLY A 23 4.92 2.35 3.38
N ALA A 24 4.13 3.03 4.19
CA ALA A 24 3.62 2.54 5.46
C ALA A 24 2.09 2.63 5.47
N ILE A 25 1.44 1.71 6.17
CA ILE A 25 -0.02 1.70 6.29
C ILE A 25 -0.46 2.84 7.22
N LYS A 26 -1.19 3.81 6.67
CA LYS A 26 -1.76 4.90 7.47
C LYS A 26 -3.07 4.50 8.12
N GLU A 27 -3.92 3.82 7.36
CA GLU A 27 -5.23 3.32 7.79
C GLU A 27 -5.75 2.28 6.79
N TYR A 28 -6.79 1.55 7.17
CA TYR A 28 -7.54 0.69 6.26
C TYR A 28 -9.03 0.84 6.51
N ARG A 29 -9.81 0.67 5.45
CA ARG A 29 -11.27 0.68 5.48
C ARG A 29 -11.81 -0.51 4.70
N LYS A 30 -12.96 -1.02 5.12
CA LYS A 30 -13.70 -1.99 4.32
C LYS A 30 -14.35 -1.27 3.15
N SER A 31 -14.24 -1.80 1.94
CA SER A 31 -14.97 -1.27 0.80
C SER A 31 -16.48 -1.33 1.06
N SER A 32 -17.21 -0.26 0.71
CA SER A 32 -18.67 -0.18 0.86
C SER A 32 -19.43 -1.04 -0.15
N VAL A 33 -18.73 -1.67 -1.09
CA VAL A 33 -19.31 -2.63 -2.05
C VAL A 33 -19.66 -3.93 -1.31
N VAL A 34 -20.84 -4.50 -1.60
CA VAL A 34 -21.24 -5.80 -1.05
C VAL A 34 -20.22 -6.86 -1.48
N GLY A 35 -19.52 -7.45 -0.51
CA GLY A 35 -18.42 -8.41 -0.76
C GLY A 35 -17.08 -7.77 -1.08
N GLY A 36 -16.92 -6.45 -0.95
CA GLY A 36 -15.71 -5.73 -1.29
C GLY A 36 -14.52 -5.99 -0.34
N ASP A 37 -13.31 -5.92 -0.91
CA ASP A 37 -12.04 -6.09 -0.21
C ASP A 37 -11.71 -4.97 0.78
N LEU A 38 -10.72 -5.23 1.63
CA LEU A 38 -10.08 -4.20 2.44
C LEU A 38 -9.25 -3.28 1.53
N LEU A 39 -9.49 -1.98 1.69
CA LEU A 39 -8.77 -0.90 1.03
C LEU A 39 -7.89 -0.20 2.03
N TYR A 40 -6.64 0.03 1.66
CA TYR A 40 -5.62 0.63 2.51
C TYR A 40 -5.28 2.03 2.03
N THR A 41 -4.91 2.88 2.97
CA THR A 41 -4.27 4.16 2.71
C THR A 41 -2.81 4.04 3.10
N LEU A 42 -1.91 4.36 2.18
CA LEU A 42 -0.47 4.35 2.38
C LEU A 42 0.05 5.76 2.58
N SER A 43 1.06 5.91 3.41
CA SER A 43 1.91 7.11 3.49
C SER A 43 3.31 6.78 3.00
N PHE A 44 3.88 7.67 2.20
CA PHE A 44 5.21 7.51 1.63
C PHE A 44 6.23 8.45 2.28
N PRO A 45 7.55 8.16 2.17
CA PRO A 45 8.60 8.94 2.82
C PRO A 45 8.67 10.42 2.38
N ASP A 46 8.18 10.72 1.18
CA ASP A 46 8.07 12.08 0.63
C ASP A 46 6.86 12.87 1.18
N GLY A 47 6.07 12.25 2.05
CA GLY A 47 4.91 12.87 2.72
C GLY A 47 3.60 12.72 1.96
N THR A 48 3.62 12.22 0.72
CA THR A 48 2.40 11.92 -0.05
C THR A 48 1.66 10.72 0.51
N THR A 49 0.38 10.65 0.19
CA THR A 49 -0.48 9.54 0.58
C THR A 49 -1.20 8.94 -0.62
N LEU A 50 -1.40 7.62 -0.60
CA LEU A 50 -2.17 6.92 -1.62
C LEU A 50 -3.32 6.19 -0.96
N GLY A 51 -4.54 6.63 -1.22
CA GLY A 51 -5.75 5.99 -0.72
C GLY A 51 -6.23 4.85 -1.62
N SER A 52 -7.13 4.03 -1.08
CA SER A 52 -7.85 2.99 -1.82
C SER A 52 -6.97 1.90 -2.46
N VAL A 53 -5.84 1.57 -1.83
CA VAL A 53 -4.93 0.51 -2.29
C VAL A 53 -5.50 -0.86 -1.91
N PRO A 54 -5.74 -1.77 -2.86
CA PRO A 54 -6.26 -3.11 -2.55
C PRO A 54 -5.17 -3.96 -1.89
N TYR A 55 -5.58 -4.90 -1.04
CA TYR A 55 -4.66 -5.87 -0.41
C TYR A 55 -3.76 -6.60 -1.43
N SER A 56 -4.27 -6.91 -2.62
CA SER A 56 -3.54 -7.59 -3.69
C SER A 56 -2.34 -6.80 -4.24
N SER A 57 -2.32 -5.47 -4.06
CA SER A 57 -1.20 -4.61 -4.42
C SER A 57 -0.17 -4.44 -3.30
N LEU A 58 -0.42 -5.02 -2.11
CA LEU A 58 0.43 -4.89 -0.94
C LEU A 58 1.23 -6.17 -0.68
N TRP A 59 2.50 -5.98 -0.34
CA TRP A 59 3.43 -7.05 -0.04
C TRP A 59 4.17 -6.74 1.26
N VAL A 60 4.55 -7.79 1.99
CA VAL A 60 5.40 -7.65 3.18
C VAL A 60 6.70 -6.98 2.76
N TYR A 61 7.13 -5.99 3.54
CA TYR A 61 8.37 -5.29 3.27
C TYR A 61 9.58 -6.23 3.35
N ASP A 62 10.29 -6.37 2.23
CA ASP A 62 11.55 -7.11 2.13
C ASP A 62 12.64 -6.21 1.55
N LYS A 63 13.69 -5.99 2.34
CA LYS A 63 14.85 -5.15 2.01
C LYS A 63 15.65 -5.60 0.79
N ARG A 64 15.39 -6.81 0.26
CA ARG A 64 16.06 -7.35 -0.94
C ARG A 64 15.35 -6.95 -2.23
N ILE A 65 14.11 -6.45 -2.16
CA ILE A 65 13.35 -6.04 -3.33
C ILE A 65 13.84 -4.66 -3.78
N ALA A 66 14.12 -4.53 -5.08
CA ALA A 66 14.46 -3.24 -5.68
C ALA A 66 13.22 -2.34 -5.70
N VAL A 67 13.35 -1.17 -5.08
CA VAL A 67 12.24 -0.22 -4.89
C VAL A 67 12.55 1.12 -5.54
N GLN A 68 11.51 1.78 -6.02
CA GLN A 68 11.57 3.16 -6.48
C GLN A 68 11.51 4.11 -5.27
N GLN A 69 12.24 5.22 -5.35
CA GLN A 69 12.23 6.27 -4.34
C GLN A 69 11.38 7.46 -4.80
N GLY A 70 10.63 8.06 -3.88
CA GLY A 70 9.72 9.20 -4.13
C GLY A 70 8.24 8.81 -4.01
N SER A 71 7.38 9.56 -4.71
CA SER A 71 5.93 9.34 -4.73
C SER A 71 5.53 8.32 -5.79
N PRO A 72 4.74 7.29 -5.46
CA PRO A 72 4.14 6.44 -6.48
C PRO A 72 3.10 7.20 -7.32
N PRO A 73 2.82 6.71 -8.54
CA PRO A 73 1.74 7.27 -9.36
C PRO A 73 0.40 7.22 -8.63
N GLY A 74 -0.33 8.33 -8.66
CA GLY A 74 -1.63 8.48 -8.00
C GLY A 74 -1.56 8.89 -6.52
N ALA A 75 -0.37 9.01 -5.93
CA ALA A 75 -0.21 9.60 -4.61
C ALA A 75 -0.47 11.12 -4.64
N GLN A 76 -1.07 11.64 -3.56
CA GLN A 76 -1.49 13.03 -3.39
C GLN A 76 -0.92 13.64 -2.11
#